data_AF-A0A1E3WE19-F1
#
_entry.id   AF-A0A1E3WE19-F1
#
_cell.length_a   1.000
_cell.length_b   1.000
_cell.length_c   1.000
_cell.angle_alpha   90.00
_cell.angle_beta   90.00
_cell.angle_gamma   90.00
#
_symmetry.space_group_name_H-M   'P 1'
#
loop_
_entity.id
_entity.type
_entity.pdbx_description
1 polymer ?
#
loop_
_entity_poly.entity_id
_entity_poly.type
_entity_poly.pdbx_seq_one_letter_code
_entity_poly.pdbx_strand_id
1 'polypeptide(L)'
;MNQMPTDPGLNLEFVDEALALVSDAEAEGIRLRILGSIAYRLQCPNNLHLFEDTKRVLTDVDFGAEKKQNQAIRKFLTARGYVPDEGVYMASEGSRHVYLHKDTNLNVDVFADELYFCHRIPFKNRLELDSPTICTTDLLLEKMQIVEINLKDFKDTIVLMLEHPLSHQQSGPKSIDTDYIVDMMRRDWGFYHTFTTNLKRVPAHLSEFPSMKKEEHEVVRSRIDELLKVLDETPKTLAWKMRAKIGTRRIWYQEVSEKSAQY
;
A
#
# COMPACT_ATOMS: atom_id res chain seq x y z
N MET A 1 17.12 26.62 5.59
CA MET A 1 15.99 25.68 5.44
C MET A 1 14.91 26.16 6.41
N ASN A 2 13.91 26.89 5.91
CA ASN A 2 12.74 27.21 6.73
C ASN A 2 11.89 25.94 6.77
N GLN A 3 11.97 25.18 7.85
CA GLN A 3 10.96 24.18 8.15
C GLN A 3 9.65 24.94 8.38
N MET A 4 8.68 24.75 7.48
CA MET A 4 7.31 25.17 7.80
C MET A 4 6.89 24.40 9.05
N PRO A 5 6.17 25.04 10.00
CA PRO A 5 5.67 24.34 11.17
C PRO A 5 4.76 23.20 10.71
N THR A 6 5.15 21.96 11.01
CA THR A 6 4.37 20.76 10.74
C THR A 6 3.07 20.82 11.52
N ASP A 7 1.94 20.66 10.83
CA ASP A 7 0.61 20.65 11.43
C ASP A 7 0.49 19.46 12.41
N PRO A 8 0.28 19.70 13.72
CA PRO A 8 0.12 18.63 14.71
C PRO A 8 -1.03 17.67 14.37
N GLY A 9 -2.01 18.09 13.56
CA GLY A 9 -3.12 17.25 13.10
C GLY A 9 -2.74 16.17 12.09
N LEU A 10 -1.48 16.09 11.65
CA LEU A 10 -1.02 15.05 10.71
C LEU A 10 -0.55 13.75 11.37
N ASN A 11 -0.42 13.72 12.70
CA ASN A 11 0.05 12.59 13.52
C ASN A 11 1.42 12.04 13.06
N LEU A 12 2.39 12.92 12.82
CA LEU A 12 3.70 12.53 12.29
C LEU A 12 4.52 11.65 13.25
N GLU A 13 4.20 11.69 14.55
CA GLU A 13 4.76 10.80 15.56
C GLU A 13 4.51 9.31 15.26
N PHE A 14 3.50 8.97 14.44
CA PHE A 14 3.29 7.59 14.00
C PHE A 14 4.39 7.09 13.06
N VAL A 15 5.07 8.01 12.34
CA VAL A 15 6.22 7.67 11.51
C VAL A 15 7.38 7.22 12.39
N ASP A 16 7.66 7.96 13.47
CA ASP A 16 8.74 7.64 14.40
C ASP A 16 8.49 6.30 15.10
N GLU A 17 7.26 6.05 15.56
CA GLU A 17 6.88 4.76 16.16
C GLU A 17 7.02 3.61 15.15
N ALA A 18 6.55 3.78 13.92
CA ALA A 18 6.67 2.75 12.88
C ALA A 18 8.14 2.39 12.58
N LEU A 19 9.01 3.41 12.48
CA LEU A 19 10.45 3.20 12.27
C LEU A 19 11.13 2.53 13.47
N ALA A 20 10.77 2.94 14.70
CA ALA A 20 11.27 2.32 15.92
C ALA A 20 10.88 0.84 15.99
N LEU A 21 9.62 0.51 15.72
CA LEU A 21 9.12 -0.87 15.69
C LEU A 21 9.85 -1.74 14.66
N VAL A 22 10.12 -1.23 13.44
CA VAL A 22 10.90 -1.98 12.43
C VAL A 22 12.32 -2.24 12.92
N SER A 23 13.01 -1.20 13.40
CA SER A 23 14.40 -1.30 13.86
C SER A 23 14.54 -2.28 15.02
N ASP A 24 13.67 -2.17 16.02
CA ASP A 24 13.63 -3.04 17.18
C ASP A 24 13.28 -4.49 16.82
N ALA A 25 12.32 -4.69 15.93
CA ALA A 25 11.94 -6.02 15.46
C ALA A 25 13.10 -6.69 14.74
N GLU A 26 13.82 -5.94 13.88
CA GLU A 26 14.96 -6.45 13.13
C GLU A 26 16.12 -6.87 14.07
N ALA A 27 16.34 -6.14 15.17
CA ALA A 27 17.30 -6.53 16.21
C ALA A 27 16.94 -7.86 16.91
N GLU A 28 15.65 -8.22 16.95
CA GLU A 28 15.15 -9.50 17.46
C GLU A 28 15.00 -10.59 16.36
N GLY A 29 15.45 -10.30 15.13
CA GLY A 29 15.35 -11.21 13.98
C GLY A 29 13.94 -11.33 13.40
N ILE A 30 13.05 -10.38 13.70
CA ILE A 30 11.68 -10.29 13.20
C ILE A 30 11.64 -9.35 11.99
N ARG A 31 11.02 -9.78 10.89
CA ARG A 31 10.93 -8.97 9.67
C ARG A 31 9.57 -8.29 9.59
N LEU A 32 9.54 -7.01 9.96
CA LEU A 32 8.42 -6.12 9.69
C LEU A 32 8.78 -5.18 8.53
N ARG A 33 7.82 -4.91 7.65
CA ARG A 33 7.94 -3.91 6.59
C ARG A 33 6.73 -3.00 6.60
N ILE A 34 6.95 -1.70 6.75
CA ILE A 34 5.86 -0.72 6.78
C ILE A 34 5.14 -0.71 5.42
N LEU A 35 3.82 -0.66 5.46
CA LEU A 35 2.96 -0.37 4.31
C LEU A 35 1.93 0.69 4.69
N GLY A 36 0.92 0.93 3.87
CA GLY A 36 -0.07 1.95 4.19
C GLY A 36 0.51 3.35 4.13
N SER A 37 -0.24 4.30 4.68
CA SER A 37 0.01 5.74 4.49
C SER A 37 1.40 6.22 4.92
N ILE A 38 1.99 5.58 5.94
CA ILE A 38 3.33 5.89 6.43
C ILE A 38 4.39 5.50 5.39
N ALA A 39 4.25 4.34 4.73
CA ALA A 39 5.21 3.89 3.73
C ALA A 39 5.31 4.85 2.54
N TYR A 40 4.20 5.43 2.09
CA TYR A 40 4.20 6.45 1.04
C TYR A 40 5.03 7.67 1.41
N ARG A 41 4.91 8.12 2.67
CA ARG A 41 5.66 9.26 3.18
C ARG A 41 7.16 8.96 3.25
N LEU A 42 7.53 7.75 3.69
CA LEU A 42 8.91 7.29 3.76
C LEU A 42 9.55 7.03 2.39
N GLN A 43 8.76 6.53 1.44
CA GLN A 43 9.22 6.25 0.07
C GLN A 43 9.33 7.50 -0.79
N CYS A 44 8.57 8.55 -0.45
CA CYS A 44 8.49 9.77 -1.25
C CYS A 44 9.11 11.02 -0.56
N PRO A 45 10.39 11.00 -0.13
CA PRO A 45 11.00 12.11 0.61
C PRO A 45 11.11 13.40 -0.22
N ASN A 46 11.19 13.33 -1.55
CA ASN A 46 11.31 14.53 -2.39
C ASN A 46 9.99 15.29 -2.52
N ASN A 47 8.87 14.62 -2.26
CA ASN A 47 7.52 15.15 -2.44
C ASN A 47 6.72 15.24 -1.12
N LEU A 48 7.39 15.29 0.05
CA LEU A 48 6.74 15.34 1.36
C LEU A 48 5.71 16.48 1.50
N HIS A 49 6.03 17.64 0.92
CA HIS A 49 5.17 18.82 0.92
C HIS A 49 3.78 18.54 0.32
N LEU A 50 3.66 17.63 -0.67
CA LEU A 50 2.38 17.29 -1.28
C LEU A 50 1.42 16.56 -0.31
N PHE A 51 1.96 15.82 0.67
CA PHE A 51 1.14 15.24 1.71
C PHE A 51 0.65 16.28 2.73
N GLU A 52 1.42 17.35 2.95
CA GLU A 52 1.01 18.47 3.80
C GLU A 52 -0.06 19.32 3.09
N ASP A 53 0.17 19.62 1.82
CA ASP A 53 -0.76 20.39 0.96
C ASP A 53 -2.15 19.76 0.92
N THR A 54 -2.20 18.44 0.93
CA THR A 54 -3.44 17.67 0.87
C THR A 54 -4.01 17.29 2.24
N LYS A 55 -3.37 17.75 3.32
CA LYS A 55 -3.69 17.43 4.72
C LYS A 55 -3.85 15.93 4.96
N ARG A 56 -2.90 15.14 4.44
CA ARG A 56 -2.92 13.69 4.54
C ARG A 56 -2.55 13.24 5.95
N VAL A 57 -3.57 13.08 6.80
CA VAL A 57 -3.46 12.61 8.19
C VAL A 57 -3.06 11.12 8.24
N LEU A 58 -2.17 10.76 9.16
CA LEU A 58 -1.81 9.37 9.47
C LEU A 58 -2.75 8.82 10.56
N THR A 59 -3.25 7.60 10.36
CA THR A 59 -4.31 7.02 11.21
C THR A 59 -3.88 5.78 11.98
N ASP A 60 -2.92 5.05 11.43
CA ASP A 60 -2.54 3.70 11.81
C ASP A 60 -1.13 3.39 11.28
N VAL A 61 -0.55 2.31 11.83
CA VAL A 61 0.69 1.72 11.33
C VAL A 61 0.38 0.34 10.79
N ASP A 62 0.62 0.12 9.50
CA ASP A 62 0.43 -1.17 8.85
C ASP A 62 1.79 -1.84 8.57
N PHE A 63 1.88 -3.15 8.83
CA PHE A 63 3.07 -3.95 8.54
C PHE A 63 2.77 -5.16 7.67
N GLY A 64 3.68 -5.47 6.76
CA GLY A 64 3.80 -6.75 6.07
C GLY A 64 4.82 -7.60 6.82
N ALA A 65 4.48 -8.86 7.05
CA ALA A 65 5.33 -9.79 7.79
C ALA A 65 5.18 -11.22 7.27
N GLU A 66 6.01 -12.13 7.78
CA GLU A 66 5.91 -13.55 7.45
C GLU A 66 5.11 -14.30 8.50
N LYS A 67 4.16 -15.14 8.06
CA LYS A 67 3.28 -15.90 8.96
C LYS A 67 4.06 -16.81 9.91
N LYS A 68 5.22 -17.31 9.47
CA LYS A 68 6.13 -18.12 10.30
C LYS A 68 6.66 -17.36 11.52
N GLN A 69 6.65 -16.02 11.50
CA GLN A 69 7.09 -15.16 12.59
C GLN A 69 5.94 -14.70 13.50
N ASN A 70 4.68 -15.11 13.25
CA ASN A 70 3.51 -14.64 14.00
C ASN A 70 3.64 -14.74 15.53
N GLN A 71 4.18 -15.85 16.03
CA GLN A 71 4.38 -16.01 17.48
C GLN A 71 5.40 -15.00 18.03
N ALA A 72 6.49 -14.77 17.30
CA ALA A 72 7.51 -13.81 17.67
C ALA A 72 6.98 -12.37 17.59
N ILE A 73 6.30 -12.01 16.50
CA ILE A 73 5.66 -10.69 16.30
C ILE A 73 4.67 -10.40 17.42
N ARG A 74 3.85 -11.37 17.79
CA ARG A 74 2.86 -11.21 18.84
C ARG A 74 3.52 -10.97 20.20
N LYS A 75 4.56 -11.74 20.53
CA LYS A 75 5.34 -11.54 21.76
C LYS A 75 6.03 -10.15 21.76
N PHE A 76 6.59 -9.77 20.62
CA PHE A 76 7.30 -8.50 20.42
C PHE A 76 6.38 -7.29 20.65
N LEU A 77 5.20 -7.26 20.02
CA LEU A 77 4.25 -6.16 20.15
C LEU A 77 3.61 -6.13 21.55
N THR A 78 3.23 -7.28 22.10
CA THR A 78 2.63 -7.33 23.46
C THR A 78 3.60 -6.86 24.55
N ALA A 79 4.89 -7.16 24.43
CA ALA A 79 5.92 -6.65 25.32
C ALA A 79 6.07 -5.12 25.28
N ARG A 80 5.63 -4.48 24.18
CA ARG A 80 5.66 -3.03 23.95
C ARG A 80 4.31 -2.35 24.22
N GLY A 81 3.40 -3.01 24.94
CA GLY A 81 2.15 -2.38 25.38
C GLY A 81 0.97 -2.49 24.40
N TYR A 82 1.16 -3.15 23.26
CA TYR A 82 0.10 -3.41 22.29
C TYR A 82 -0.82 -4.56 22.72
N VAL A 83 -2.13 -4.33 22.71
CA VAL A 83 -3.15 -5.33 23.01
C VAL A 83 -3.67 -5.94 21.71
N PRO A 84 -3.54 -7.26 21.50
CA PRO A 84 -4.03 -7.93 20.31
C PRO A 84 -5.56 -8.07 20.32
N ASP A 85 -6.17 -7.91 19.16
CA ASP A 85 -7.54 -8.36 18.89
C ASP A 85 -7.53 -9.85 18.50
N GLU A 86 -7.91 -10.70 19.45
CA GLU A 86 -7.98 -12.15 19.26
C GLU A 86 -9.05 -12.55 18.24
N GLY A 87 -10.14 -11.79 18.16
CA GLY A 87 -11.24 -12.07 17.24
C GLY A 87 -10.78 -11.97 15.80
N VAL A 88 -10.08 -10.88 15.47
CA VAL A 88 -9.52 -10.69 14.11
C VAL A 88 -8.43 -11.72 13.81
N TYR A 89 -7.57 -12.04 14.77
CA TYR A 89 -6.52 -13.04 14.59
C TYR A 89 -7.10 -14.43 14.28
N MET A 90 -8.11 -14.86 15.05
CA MET A 90 -8.75 -16.17 14.85
C MET A 90 -9.58 -16.21 13.56
N ALA A 91 -10.37 -15.17 13.28
CA ALA A 91 -11.21 -15.11 12.08
C ALA A 91 -10.41 -15.07 10.77
N SER A 92 -9.19 -14.51 10.81
CA SER A 92 -8.26 -14.48 9.68
C SER A 92 -7.32 -15.68 9.63
N GLU A 93 -7.47 -16.67 10.52
CA GLU A 93 -6.56 -17.82 10.64
C GLU A 93 -5.08 -17.40 10.75
N GLY A 94 -4.83 -16.29 11.46
CA GLY A 94 -3.52 -15.70 11.65
C GLY A 94 -2.89 -15.06 10.41
N SER A 95 -3.68 -14.72 9.39
CA SER A 95 -3.21 -13.89 8.26
C SER A 95 -3.27 -12.38 8.57
N ARG A 96 -4.06 -11.97 9.57
CA ARG A 96 -4.16 -10.59 10.03
C ARG A 96 -4.06 -10.51 11.54
N HIS A 97 -3.21 -9.62 12.02
CA HIS A 97 -3.18 -9.22 13.42
C HIS A 97 -3.61 -7.76 13.51
N VAL A 98 -4.41 -7.43 14.52
CA VAL A 98 -4.78 -6.05 14.84
C VAL A 98 -4.39 -5.83 16.29
N TYR A 99 -3.77 -4.69 16.58
CA TYR A 99 -3.36 -4.33 17.91
C TYR A 99 -3.71 -2.87 18.22
N LEU A 100 -4.00 -2.60 19.48
CA LEU A 100 -4.18 -1.25 20.01
C LEU A 100 -3.17 -0.99 21.13
N HIS A 101 -2.39 0.08 21.03
CA HIS A 101 -1.51 0.49 22.11
C HIS A 101 -2.31 1.07 23.27
N LYS A 102 -2.11 0.58 24.50
CA LYS A 102 -2.91 0.96 25.68
C LYS A 102 -2.84 2.46 26.01
N ASP A 103 -1.66 3.05 25.88
CA ASP A 103 -1.44 4.44 26.31
C ASP A 103 -1.68 5.47 25.19
N THR A 104 -1.25 5.18 23.95
CA THR A 104 -1.33 6.13 22.82
C THR A 104 -2.58 5.94 21.97
N ASN A 105 -3.33 4.85 22.14
CA ASN A 105 -4.43 4.44 21.26
C ASN A 105 -4.03 4.25 19.78
N LEU A 106 -2.74 4.06 19.51
CA LEU A 106 -2.25 3.79 18.16
C LEU A 106 -2.68 2.38 17.73
N ASN A 107 -3.28 2.29 16.54
CA ASN A 107 -3.60 1.02 15.91
C ASN A 107 -2.41 0.51 15.09
N VAL A 108 -2.10 -0.77 15.26
CA VAL A 108 -1.13 -1.51 14.45
C VAL A 108 -1.81 -2.70 13.80
N ASP A 109 -1.80 -2.77 12.47
CA ASP A 109 -2.24 -3.94 11.71
C ASP A 109 -1.01 -4.68 11.14
N VAL A 110 -0.97 -6.01 11.24
CA VAL A 110 0.07 -6.85 10.62
C VAL A 110 -0.57 -7.83 9.66
N PHE A 111 -0.15 -7.80 8.40
CA PHE A 111 -0.58 -8.67 7.31
C PHE A 111 0.49 -9.72 7.03
N ALA A 112 0.16 -10.98 7.31
CA ALA A 112 1.10 -12.09 7.25
C ALA A 112 1.02 -12.83 5.91
N ASP A 113 2.16 -12.98 5.23
CA ASP A 113 2.39 -13.63 3.93
C ASP A 113 1.68 -13.01 2.71
N GLU A 114 0.59 -12.28 2.90
CA GLU A 114 -0.13 -11.57 1.85
C GLU A 114 -0.89 -10.35 2.39
N LEU A 115 -1.10 -9.37 1.53
CA LEU A 115 -2.10 -8.33 1.73
C LEU A 115 -3.36 -8.72 0.95
N TYR A 116 -4.42 -9.07 1.68
CA TYR A 116 -5.68 -9.50 1.08
C TYR A 116 -6.85 -8.61 1.51
N PHE A 117 -7.09 -7.56 0.73
CA PHE A 117 -8.33 -6.80 0.79
C PHE A 117 -9.26 -7.29 -0.33
N CYS A 118 -9.49 -6.47 -1.35
CA CYS A 118 -10.32 -6.87 -2.49
C CYS A 118 -9.62 -7.89 -3.39
N HIS A 119 -8.28 -7.82 -3.48
CA HIS A 119 -7.45 -8.75 -4.26
C HIS A 119 -6.26 -9.23 -3.43
N ARG A 120 -5.66 -10.36 -3.79
CA ARG A 120 -4.50 -10.90 -3.08
C ARG A 120 -3.21 -10.34 -3.64
N ILE A 121 -2.37 -9.77 -2.78
CA ILE A 121 -1.00 -9.37 -3.10
C ILE A 121 -0.06 -10.21 -2.22
N PRO A 122 0.65 -11.19 -2.79
CA PRO A 122 1.54 -12.05 -2.01
C PRO A 122 2.78 -11.26 -1.56
N PHE A 123 3.21 -11.48 -0.32
CA PHE A 123 4.47 -10.94 0.23
C PHE A 123 5.62 -11.95 0.24
N LYS A 124 5.35 -13.22 -0.05
CA LYS A 124 6.38 -14.26 -0.14
C LYS A 124 7.51 -13.85 -1.09
N ASN A 125 8.75 -13.86 -0.58
CA ASN A 125 9.97 -13.44 -1.29
C ASN A 125 9.98 -11.96 -1.70
N ARG A 126 9.11 -11.11 -1.13
CA ARG A 126 9.01 -9.68 -1.46
C ARG A 126 9.37 -8.76 -0.31
N LEU A 127 9.19 -9.20 0.94
CA LEU A 127 9.56 -8.42 2.13
C LEU A 127 11.08 -8.15 2.25
N GLU A 128 11.90 -8.81 1.43
CA GLU A 128 13.36 -8.62 1.37
C GLU A 128 13.77 -7.55 0.36
N LEU A 129 12.86 -7.10 -0.50
CA LEU A 129 13.17 -6.22 -1.63
C LEU A 129 13.48 -4.78 -1.20
N ASP A 130 12.89 -4.31 -0.09
CA ASP A 130 13.16 -2.98 0.47
C ASP A 130 13.04 -2.99 2.00
N SER A 131 13.59 -1.96 2.63
CA SER A 131 13.49 -1.67 4.07
C SER A 131 13.61 -0.15 4.26
N PRO A 132 12.83 0.49 5.17
CA PRO A 132 11.96 -0.13 6.19
C PRO A 132 10.55 -0.47 5.71
N THR A 133 10.20 -0.19 4.45
CA THR A 133 8.84 -0.42 3.91
C THR A 133 8.79 -1.62 2.96
N ILE A 134 7.59 -2.03 2.53
CA ILE A 134 7.44 -2.85 1.32
C ILE A 134 7.89 -2.05 0.09
N CYS A 135 8.24 -2.74 -1.01
CA CYS A 135 8.75 -2.07 -2.21
C CYS A 135 7.69 -1.18 -2.90
N THR A 136 8.14 -0.22 -3.69
CA THR A 136 7.26 0.74 -4.40
C THR A 136 6.23 0.07 -5.30
N THR A 137 6.57 -1.08 -5.89
CA THR A 137 5.64 -1.90 -6.68
C THR A 137 4.48 -2.41 -5.84
N ASP A 138 4.76 -2.89 -4.63
CA ASP A 138 3.73 -3.46 -3.75
C ASP A 138 2.85 -2.35 -3.15
N LEU A 139 3.41 -1.16 -2.91
CA LEU A 139 2.62 0.01 -2.56
C LEU A 139 1.61 0.36 -3.65
N LEU A 140 2.04 0.45 -4.92
CA LEU A 140 1.09 0.73 -6.01
C LEU A 140 -0.02 -0.33 -6.09
N LEU A 141 0.34 -1.61 -5.99
CA LEU A 141 -0.62 -2.71 -5.96
C LEU A 141 -1.60 -2.58 -4.78
N GLU A 142 -1.10 -2.23 -3.58
CA GLU A 142 -1.89 -2.05 -2.35
C GLU A 142 -3.05 -1.07 -2.55
N LYS A 143 -2.82 0.09 -3.17
CA LYS A 143 -3.90 1.08 -3.34
C LYS A 143 -4.80 0.73 -4.51
N MET A 144 -4.22 0.25 -5.60
CA MET A 144 -4.98 -0.03 -6.81
C MET A 144 -5.81 -1.31 -6.72
N GLN A 145 -5.64 -2.16 -5.70
CA GLN A 145 -6.57 -3.27 -5.44
C GLN A 145 -7.92 -2.84 -4.86
N ILE A 146 -8.06 -1.66 -4.27
CA ILE A 146 -9.26 -1.26 -3.52
C ILE A 146 -10.41 -0.99 -4.51
N VAL A 147 -11.52 -1.73 -4.44
CA VAL A 147 -12.66 -1.50 -5.35
C VAL A 147 -13.38 -0.20 -5.04
N GLU A 148 -13.68 0.03 -3.77
CA GLU A 148 -14.26 1.28 -3.28
C GLU A 148 -13.14 2.26 -2.87
N ILE A 149 -12.28 2.57 -3.85
CA ILE A 149 -11.13 3.46 -3.65
C ILE A 149 -11.59 4.88 -3.29
N ASN A 150 -10.92 5.48 -2.31
CA ASN A 150 -11.25 6.81 -1.81
C ASN A 150 -10.21 7.85 -2.24
N LEU A 151 -10.42 9.11 -1.84
CA LEU A 151 -9.53 10.22 -2.20
C LEU A 151 -8.12 10.11 -1.59
N LYS A 152 -7.97 9.59 -0.36
CA LYS A 152 -6.64 9.45 0.27
C LYS A 152 -5.76 8.46 -0.50
N ASP A 153 -6.36 7.41 -1.05
CA ASP A 153 -5.65 6.40 -1.85
C ASP A 153 -5.16 6.97 -3.20
N PHE A 154 -5.95 7.83 -3.84
CA PHE A 154 -5.51 8.55 -5.03
C PHE A 154 -4.37 9.52 -4.73
N LYS A 155 -4.44 10.25 -3.60
CA LYS A 155 -3.37 11.16 -3.19
C LYS A 155 -2.06 10.41 -2.98
N ASP A 156 -2.10 9.31 -2.23
CA ASP A 156 -0.93 8.43 -2.00
C ASP A 156 -0.34 7.93 -3.34
N THR A 157 -1.21 7.47 -4.25
CA THR A 157 -0.81 6.98 -5.58
C THR A 157 -0.18 8.07 -6.45
N ILE A 158 -0.71 9.29 -6.46
CA ILE A 158 -0.17 10.41 -7.24
C ILE A 158 1.25 10.73 -6.80
N VAL A 159 1.49 10.83 -5.49
CA VAL A 159 2.83 11.15 -4.97
C VAL A 159 3.82 10.03 -5.27
N LEU A 160 3.41 8.76 -5.10
CA LEU A 160 4.24 7.60 -5.47
C LEU A 160 4.59 7.60 -6.96
N MET A 161 3.60 7.82 -7.83
CA MET A 161 3.78 7.86 -9.28
C MET A 161 4.54 9.09 -9.75
N LEU A 162 4.63 10.16 -8.97
CA LEU A 162 5.47 11.31 -9.25
C LEU A 162 6.94 11.03 -8.89
N GLU A 163 7.17 10.42 -7.72
CA GLU A 163 8.52 10.16 -7.22
C GLU A 163 9.23 9.01 -7.97
N HIS A 164 8.52 7.91 -8.23
CA HIS A 164 9.14 6.69 -8.72
C HIS A 164 8.86 6.42 -10.20
N PRO A 165 9.90 6.27 -11.04
CA PRO A 165 9.72 5.89 -12.43
C PRO A 165 9.26 4.43 -12.55
N LEU A 166 8.63 4.13 -13.69
CA LEU A 166 8.44 2.76 -14.13
C LEU A 166 9.78 2.16 -14.54
N SER A 167 9.91 0.85 -14.36
CA SER A 167 11.10 0.10 -14.72
C SER A 167 10.74 -1.26 -15.30
N HIS A 168 11.57 -1.70 -16.23
CA HIS A 168 11.55 -3.04 -16.82
C HIS A 168 12.89 -3.70 -16.53
N GLN A 169 12.92 -5.04 -16.48
CA GLN A 169 14.14 -5.82 -16.36
C GLN A 169 15.04 -5.37 -15.20
N GLN A 170 14.68 -5.84 -13.99
CA GLN A 170 15.48 -5.70 -12.76
C GLN A 170 15.37 -4.31 -12.12
N SER A 171 14.28 -4.12 -11.38
CA SER A 171 13.98 -2.92 -10.62
C SER A 171 14.81 -2.85 -9.34
N GLY A 172 15.46 -1.70 -9.11
CA GLY A 172 15.87 -1.34 -7.76
C GLY A 172 14.64 -1.04 -6.89
N PRO A 173 14.78 -1.02 -5.56
CA PRO A 173 13.65 -0.78 -4.64
C PRO A 173 12.90 0.54 -4.85
N LYS A 174 13.52 1.52 -5.54
CA LYS A 174 13.01 2.88 -5.78
C LYS A 174 12.40 3.08 -7.17
N SER A 175 11.99 1.99 -7.83
CA SER A 175 11.31 2.02 -9.12
C SER A 175 10.15 1.02 -9.15
N ILE A 176 9.09 1.35 -9.86
CA ILE A 176 7.90 0.49 -9.97
C ILE A 176 8.21 -0.59 -11.02
N ASP A 177 8.16 -1.85 -10.60
CA ASP A 177 8.42 -3.02 -11.43
C ASP A 177 7.20 -3.33 -12.29
N THR A 178 7.25 -2.85 -13.54
CA THR A 178 6.16 -3.05 -14.50
C THR A 178 6.02 -4.51 -14.91
N ASP A 179 7.13 -5.27 -14.97
CA ASP A 179 7.10 -6.67 -15.40
C ASP A 179 6.37 -7.54 -14.36
N TYR A 180 6.60 -7.30 -13.06
CA TYR A 180 5.88 -7.96 -11.98
C TYR A 180 4.38 -7.65 -12.00
N ILE A 181 4.01 -6.38 -12.17
CA ILE A 181 2.59 -5.98 -12.27
C ILE A 181 1.95 -6.67 -13.48
N VAL A 182 2.60 -6.63 -14.64
CA VAL A 182 2.10 -7.26 -15.87
C VAL A 182 1.89 -8.75 -15.70
N ASP A 183 2.83 -9.48 -15.09
CA ASP A 183 2.72 -10.91 -14.83
C ASP A 183 1.52 -11.24 -13.92
N MET A 184 1.25 -10.43 -12.90
CA MET A 184 0.05 -10.56 -12.07
C MET A 184 -1.23 -10.31 -12.87
N MET A 185 -1.30 -9.18 -13.56
CA MET A 185 -2.51 -8.69 -14.22
C MET A 185 -2.89 -9.50 -15.47
N ARG A 186 -1.94 -10.15 -16.15
CA ARG A 186 -2.25 -11.04 -17.30
C ARG A 186 -2.94 -12.34 -16.90
N ARG A 187 -2.86 -12.74 -15.62
CA ARG A 187 -3.41 -13.99 -15.08
C ARG A 187 -4.75 -13.78 -14.39
N ASP A 188 -4.97 -12.63 -13.77
CA ASP A 188 -6.18 -12.33 -13.01
C ASP A 188 -6.99 -11.20 -13.66
N TRP A 189 -8.19 -11.54 -14.16
CA TRP A 189 -9.09 -10.55 -14.74
C TRP A 189 -9.71 -9.62 -13.69
N GLY A 190 -10.04 -10.15 -12.50
CA GLY A 190 -10.68 -9.37 -11.45
C GLY A 190 -9.73 -8.28 -10.95
N PHE A 191 -8.49 -8.66 -10.64
CA PHE A 191 -7.48 -7.68 -10.22
C PHE A 191 -7.14 -6.72 -11.35
N TYR A 192 -6.92 -7.21 -12.59
CA TYR A 192 -6.72 -6.35 -13.76
C TYR A 192 -7.82 -5.30 -13.90
N HIS A 193 -9.08 -5.71 -13.77
CA HIS A 193 -10.23 -4.82 -13.93
C HIS A 193 -10.23 -3.72 -12.88
N THR A 194 -10.06 -4.05 -11.59
CA THR A 194 -9.98 -3.05 -10.52
C THR A 194 -8.77 -2.14 -10.70
N PHE A 195 -7.60 -2.72 -10.90
CA PHE A 195 -6.32 -2.00 -11.02
C PHE A 195 -6.36 -0.97 -12.16
N THR A 196 -6.76 -1.39 -13.36
CA THR A 196 -6.83 -0.48 -14.52
C THR A 196 -7.97 0.53 -14.44
N THR A 197 -9.10 0.18 -13.80
CA THR A 197 -10.20 1.13 -13.55
C THR A 197 -9.76 2.24 -12.60
N ASN A 198 -9.03 1.88 -11.55
CA ASN A 198 -8.50 2.85 -10.59
C ASN A 198 -7.41 3.72 -11.21
N LEU A 199 -6.44 3.14 -11.92
CA LEU A 199 -5.40 3.91 -12.60
C LEU A 199 -5.96 4.97 -13.57
N LYS A 200 -6.99 4.63 -14.34
CA LYS A 200 -7.66 5.58 -15.26
C LYS A 200 -8.31 6.77 -14.55
N ARG A 201 -8.62 6.65 -13.26
CA ARG A 201 -9.22 7.71 -12.44
C ARG A 201 -8.16 8.63 -11.81
N VAL A 202 -6.92 8.16 -11.65
CA VAL A 202 -5.84 8.94 -11.02
C VAL A 202 -5.66 10.33 -11.64
N PRO A 203 -5.62 10.51 -12.98
CA PRO A 203 -5.42 11.84 -13.58
C PRO A 203 -6.50 12.87 -13.25
N ALA A 204 -7.72 12.43 -12.91
CA ALA A 204 -8.82 13.31 -12.53
C ALA A 204 -8.64 13.92 -11.14
N HIS A 205 -7.76 13.36 -10.31
CA HIS A 205 -7.47 13.83 -8.95
C HIS A 205 -6.19 14.67 -8.85
N LEU A 206 -5.52 14.96 -9.97
CA LEU A 206 -4.32 15.81 -9.96
C LEU A 206 -4.63 17.25 -9.51
N SER A 207 -5.85 17.74 -9.72
CA SER A 207 -6.28 19.07 -9.26
C SER A 207 -6.39 19.20 -7.74
N GLU A 208 -6.33 18.08 -7.01
CA GLU A 208 -6.35 18.05 -5.55
C GLU A 208 -5.03 18.54 -4.93
N PHE A 209 -3.99 18.77 -5.75
CA PHE A 209 -2.68 19.25 -5.35
C PHE A 209 -2.42 20.64 -5.93
N PRO A 210 -2.77 21.73 -5.22
CA PRO A 210 -2.63 23.10 -5.72
C PRO A 210 -1.17 23.53 -5.98
N SER A 211 -0.23 22.89 -5.30
CA SER A 211 1.21 23.14 -5.38
C SER A 211 1.90 22.42 -6.53
N MET A 212 1.27 21.40 -7.12
CA MET A 212 1.85 20.65 -8.22
C MET A 212 1.94 21.50 -9.49
N LYS A 213 3.09 21.42 -10.15
CA LYS A 213 3.38 22.10 -11.41
C LYS A 213 2.83 21.30 -12.58
N LYS A 214 2.62 21.99 -13.70
CA LYS A 214 2.13 21.36 -14.92
C LYS A 214 3.03 20.20 -15.38
N GLU A 215 4.34 20.34 -15.24
CA GLU A 215 5.31 19.30 -15.60
C GLU A 215 5.14 18.04 -14.74
N GLU A 216 4.85 18.19 -13.45
CA GLU A 216 4.61 17.09 -12.51
C GLU A 216 3.29 16.37 -12.83
N HIS A 217 2.26 17.11 -13.26
CA HIS A 217 1.03 16.50 -13.77
C HIS A 217 1.29 15.61 -15.00
N GLU A 218 2.11 16.08 -15.94
CA GLU A 218 2.46 15.32 -17.14
C GLU A 218 3.33 14.10 -16.84
N VAL A 219 4.22 14.17 -15.84
CA VAL A 219 4.98 13.00 -15.37
C VAL A 219 4.04 11.91 -14.87
N VAL A 220 3.07 12.25 -14.02
CA VAL A 220 2.11 11.27 -13.49
C VAL A 220 1.25 10.70 -14.61
N ARG A 221 0.71 11.55 -15.51
CA ARG A 221 -0.10 11.11 -16.65
C ARG A 221 0.66 10.16 -17.57
N SER A 222 1.86 10.55 -17.99
CA SER A 222 2.68 9.75 -18.91
C SER A 222 3.00 8.36 -18.34
N ARG A 223 3.33 8.26 -17.05
CA ARG A 223 3.57 6.96 -16.38
C ARG A 223 2.29 6.11 -16.30
N ILE A 224 1.14 6.73 -16.02
CA ILE A 224 -0.15 6.00 -16.02
C ILE A 224 -0.45 5.46 -17.42
N ASP A 225 -0.31 6.29 -18.45
CA ASP A 225 -0.57 5.90 -19.83
C ASP A 225 0.38 4.80 -20.31
N GLU A 226 1.66 4.90 -19.96
CA GLU A 226 2.66 3.86 -20.23
C GLU A 226 2.29 2.54 -19.57
N LEU A 227 1.98 2.54 -18.27
CA LEU A 227 1.60 1.33 -17.55
C LEU A 227 0.31 0.70 -18.11
N LEU A 228 -0.71 1.52 -18.37
CA LEU A 228 -1.96 1.07 -18.99
C LEU A 228 -1.74 0.46 -20.37
N LYS A 229 -0.86 1.06 -21.18
CA LYS A 229 -0.51 0.57 -22.51
C LYS A 229 0.14 -0.81 -22.44
N VAL A 230 1.17 -0.98 -21.61
CA VAL A 230 1.86 -2.27 -21.46
C VAL A 230 0.90 -3.35 -20.94
N LEU A 231 0.02 -2.98 -20.00
CA LEU A 231 -1.01 -3.87 -19.47
C LEU A 231 -1.99 -4.31 -20.54
N ASP A 232 -2.45 -3.43 -21.43
CA ASP A 232 -3.39 -3.75 -22.50
C ASP A 232 -2.74 -4.68 -23.55
N GLU A 233 -1.54 -4.33 -24.00
CA GLU A 233 -0.79 -5.04 -25.05
C GLU A 233 -0.34 -6.46 -24.62
N THR A 234 -0.24 -6.73 -23.31
CA THR A 234 0.23 -8.03 -22.82
C THR A 234 -0.77 -9.17 -23.13
N PRO A 235 -0.33 -10.30 -23.71
CA PRO A 235 -1.19 -11.46 -23.92
C PRO A 235 -1.78 -12.04 -22.62
N LYS A 236 -3.12 -12.06 -22.55
CA LYS A 236 -3.87 -12.59 -21.39
C LYS A 236 -4.03 -14.11 -21.45
N THR A 237 -4.06 -14.75 -20.29
CA THR A 237 -4.30 -16.20 -20.19
C THR A 237 -5.70 -16.59 -20.67
N LEU A 238 -5.91 -17.88 -20.98
CA LEU A 238 -7.24 -18.37 -21.34
C LEU A 238 -8.24 -18.21 -20.19
N ALA A 239 -7.82 -18.49 -18.95
CA ALA A 239 -8.65 -18.29 -17.76
C ALA A 239 -9.09 -16.83 -17.61
N TRP A 240 -8.15 -15.90 -17.79
CA TRP A 240 -8.44 -14.46 -17.80
C TRP A 240 -9.50 -14.11 -18.85
N LYS A 241 -9.34 -14.58 -20.10
CA LYS A 241 -10.27 -14.29 -21.20
C LYS A 241 -11.67 -14.85 -20.94
N MET A 242 -11.76 -16.03 -20.32
CA MET A 242 -13.05 -16.60 -19.91
C MET A 242 -13.70 -15.80 -18.79
N ARG A 243 -12.94 -15.39 -17.77
CA ARG A 243 -13.44 -14.54 -16.69
C ARG A 243 -13.87 -13.16 -17.20
N ALA A 244 -13.19 -12.63 -18.21
CA ALA A 244 -13.53 -11.36 -18.86
C ALA A 244 -14.91 -11.37 -19.54
N LYS A 245 -15.31 -12.49 -20.15
CA LYS A 245 -16.64 -12.65 -20.76
C LYS A 245 -17.77 -12.59 -19.73
N ILE A 246 -17.51 -13.03 -18.50
CA ILE A 246 -18.46 -12.90 -17.38
C ILE A 246 -18.54 -11.43 -16.96
N GLY A 247 -17.39 -10.75 -16.93
CA GLY A 247 -17.31 -9.33 -16.60
C GLY A 247 -17.74 -9.03 -15.17
N THR A 248 -18.24 -7.82 -14.94
CA THR A 248 -18.72 -7.34 -13.64
C THR A 248 -20.09 -7.92 -13.24
N ARG A 249 -20.70 -8.80 -14.07
CA ARG A 249 -21.99 -9.45 -13.77
C ARG A 249 -21.93 -10.42 -12.58
N ARG A 250 -20.73 -10.85 -12.21
CA ARG A 250 -20.45 -11.59 -10.97
C ARG A 250 -19.37 -10.83 -10.21
N ILE A 251 -19.49 -10.83 -8.88
CA ILE A 251 -18.47 -10.31 -7.97
C ILE A 251 -17.10 -10.87 -8.41
N TRP A 252 -16.11 -9.99 -8.46
CA TRP A 252 -14.76 -10.28 -8.96
C TRP A 252 -13.67 -9.99 -7.94
N TYR A 253 -14.05 -9.63 -6.73
CA TYR A 253 -13.22 -9.23 -5.62
C TYR A 253 -13.78 -9.81 -4.33
N GLN A 254 -12.98 -9.83 -3.27
CA GLN A 254 -13.48 -10.12 -1.94
C GLN A 254 -14.05 -8.85 -1.31
N GLU A 255 -15.27 -8.93 -0.78
CA GLU A 255 -15.86 -7.84 0.01
C GLU A 255 -15.07 -7.70 1.32
N VAL A 256 -14.72 -6.46 1.63
CA VAL A 256 -14.06 -6.11 2.88
C VAL A 256 -15.07 -5.29 3.67
N SER A 257 -15.41 -5.72 4.88
CA SER A 257 -16.28 -4.93 5.75
C SER A 257 -15.62 -3.60 6.04
N GLU A 258 -16.34 -2.49 5.85
CA GLU A 258 -15.81 -1.18 6.20
C GLU A 258 -15.44 -1.13 7.70
N LYS A 259 -14.20 -0.69 8.01
CA LYS A 259 -13.86 -0.13 9.33
C LYS A 259 -14.49 1.29 9.47
N SER A 260 -15.74 1.51 9.06
CA SER A 260 -16.39 2.84 9.00
C SER A 260 -17.38 3.12 10.14
N ALA A 261 -17.39 2.31 11.20
CA ALA A 261 -18.25 2.54 12.37
C ALA A 261 -17.49 2.75 13.68
N GLN A 262 -16.22 3.15 13.63
CA GLN A 262 -15.44 3.33 14.85
C GLN A 262 -14.34 4.40 14.79
N TYR A 263 -14.53 5.49 14.03
CA TYR A 263 -13.77 6.74 14.21
C TYR A 263 -14.65 7.94 13.83
#